data_AF-A0AAU5NX76-F1
#
_entry.id   AF-A0AAU5NX76-F1
#
_cell.length_a   1.000
_cell.length_b   1.000
_cell.length_c   1.000
_cell.angle_alpha   90.00
_cell.angle_beta   90.00
_cell.angle_gamma   90.00
#
_symmetry.space_group_name_H-M   'P 1'
#
loop_
_entity.id
_entity.type
_entity.pdbx_description
1 polymer ?
#
loop_
_entity_poly.entity_id
_entity_poly.type
_entity_poly.pdbx_seq_one_letter_code
_entity_poly.pdbx_strand_id
1 'polypeptide(L)'
;MADNLSDGVIYVSYNHMSNAADDMVAQTKAIAQTLSNLEAELSELSKTWYGNDADTYRQKQAAWDGAVQNMETLLTSHSQLLNEISNSYKYSENSLSQMWSEVTIGR
;
A
#
# COMPACT_ATOMS: atom_id res chain seq x y z
N MET A 1 -44.94 1.21 -7.53
CA MET A 1 -43.86 1.23 -6.53
C MET A 1 -42.58 1.13 -7.32
N ALA A 2 -41.83 2.23 -7.40
CA ALA A 2 -40.57 2.26 -8.14
C ALA A 2 -39.53 1.56 -7.25
N ASP A 3 -39.14 0.37 -7.67
CA ASP A 3 -38.20 -0.47 -6.95
C ASP A 3 -36.84 0.22 -6.91
N ASN A 4 -36.28 0.34 -5.71
CA ASN A 4 -35.00 0.98 -5.48
C ASN A 4 -33.88 0.04 -5.97
N LEU A 5 -33.64 0.04 -7.28
CA LEU A 5 -32.58 -0.74 -7.92
C LEU A 5 -31.16 -0.20 -7.61
N SER A 6 -31.03 0.79 -6.72
CA SER A 6 -29.74 1.34 -6.30
C SER A 6 -29.18 0.67 -5.03
N ASP A 7 -29.93 -0.22 -4.38
CA ASP A 7 -29.59 -0.78 -3.05
C ASP A 7 -28.43 -1.81 -3.07
N GLY A 8 -27.93 -2.18 -4.26
CA GLY A 8 -26.90 -3.20 -4.42
C GLY A 8 -25.51 -2.69 -4.81
N VAL A 9 -25.31 -1.39 -5.01
CA VAL A 9 -24.00 -0.85 -5.44
C VAL A 9 -23.21 -0.50 -4.19
N ILE A 10 -22.33 -1.40 -3.74
CA ILE A 10 -21.29 -1.06 -2.77
C ILE A 10 -20.33 -0.11 -3.50
N TYR A 11 -20.61 1.20 -3.41
CA TYR A 11 -19.75 2.25 -3.97
C TYR A 11 -18.50 2.37 -3.09
N VAL A 12 -17.54 1.46 -3.31
CA VAL A 12 -16.20 1.61 -2.74
C VAL A 12 -15.55 2.75 -3.50
N SER A 13 -15.31 3.89 -2.83
CA SER A 13 -14.66 5.04 -3.46
C SER A 13 -13.16 4.76 -3.68
N TYR A 14 -12.84 3.97 -4.71
CA TYR A 14 -11.49 3.50 -5.06
C TYR A 14 -10.47 4.64 -5.25
N ASN A 15 -10.93 5.83 -5.66
CA ASN A 15 -10.06 7.01 -5.81
C ASN A 15 -9.37 7.38 -4.49
N HIS A 16 -10.07 7.29 -3.35
CA HIS A 16 -9.46 7.62 -2.05
C HIS A 16 -8.48 6.54 -1.58
N MET A 17 -8.71 5.29 -1.95
CA MET A 17 -7.85 4.17 -1.58
C MET A 17 -6.57 4.13 -2.42
N SER A 18 -6.64 4.47 -3.71
CA SER A 18 -5.46 4.67 -4.55
C SER A 18 -4.57 5.77 -4.01
N ASN A 19 -5.15 6.92 -3.65
CA ASN A 19 -4.41 8.04 -3.05
C ASN A 19 -3.72 7.62 -1.74
N ALA A 20 -4.42 6.88 -0.88
CA ALA A 20 -3.82 6.38 0.37
C ALA A 20 -2.65 5.42 0.12
N ALA A 21 -2.74 4.54 -0.88
CA ALA A 21 -1.64 3.65 -1.23
C ALA A 21 -0.43 4.42 -1.77
N ASP A 22 -0.66 5.39 -2.65
CA ASP A 22 0.39 6.26 -3.19
C ASP A 22 1.07 7.09 -2.08
N ASP A 23 0.27 7.65 -1.17
CA ASP A 23 0.75 8.39 0.01
C ASP A 23 1.60 7.50 0.91
N MET A 24 1.19 6.26 1.17
CA MET A 24 1.95 5.32 1.99
C MET A 24 3.29 4.91 1.33
N VAL A 25 3.31 4.73 0.01
CA VAL A 25 4.56 4.48 -0.73
C VAL A 25 5.50 5.68 -0.64
N ALA A 26 4.97 6.89 -0.81
CA ALA A 26 5.76 8.12 -0.69
C ALA A 26 6.34 8.28 0.74
N GLN A 27 5.52 8.05 1.77
CA GLN A 27 5.97 8.10 3.16
C GLN A 27 7.01 7.04 3.49
N THR A 28 6.86 5.81 2.98
CA THR A 28 7.84 4.73 3.22
C THR A 28 9.18 5.04 2.58
N LYS A 29 9.18 5.59 1.36
CA LYS A 29 10.42 6.09 0.72
C LYS A 29 11.06 7.20 1.53
N ALA A 30 10.26 8.12 2.09
CA ALA A 30 10.79 9.19 2.94
C ALA A 30 11.44 8.62 4.22
N ILE A 31 10.81 7.64 4.86
CA ILE A 31 11.37 6.93 6.04
C ILE A 31 12.69 6.24 5.68
N ALA A 32 12.73 5.51 4.56
CA ALA A 32 13.95 4.84 4.09
C ALA A 32 15.09 5.84 3.83
N GLN A 33 14.79 6.98 3.21
CA GLN A 33 15.76 8.04 2.96
C GLN A 33 16.30 8.64 4.27
N THR A 34 15.41 8.91 5.25
CA THR A 34 15.82 9.43 6.56
C THR A 34 16.74 8.46 7.29
N LEU A 35 16.44 7.16 7.25
CA LEU A 35 17.28 6.13 7.87
C LEU A 35 18.63 6.01 7.16
N SER A 36 18.65 6.05 5.83
CA SER A 36 19.90 6.03 5.07
C SER A 36 20.78 7.24 5.39
N ASN A 37 20.19 8.43 5.51
CA ASN A 37 20.93 9.64 5.88
C ASN A 37 21.46 9.54 7.32
N LEU A 38 20.63 9.07 8.25
CA LEU A 38 21.03 8.86 9.64
C LEU A 38 22.21 7.88 9.72
N GLU A 39 22.18 6.81 8.95
CA GLU A 39 23.27 5.84 8.91
C GLU A 39 24.55 6.43 8.30
N ALA A 40 24.43 7.24 7.25
CA ALA A 40 25.59 7.94 6.68
C ALA A 40 26.25 8.88 7.69
N GLU A 41 25.46 9.65 8.45
CA GLU A 41 25.96 10.54 9.50
C GLU A 41 26.58 9.76 10.67
N LEU A 42 25.95 8.64 11.07
CA LEU A 42 26.41 7.83 12.19
C LEU A 42 27.54 6.85 11.82
N SER A 43 27.75 6.54 10.55
CA SER A 43 28.85 5.69 10.08
C SER A 43 30.21 6.24 10.51
N GLU A 44 30.39 7.56 10.48
CA GLU A 44 31.63 8.20 10.89
C GLU A 44 31.76 8.28 12.42
N LEU A 45 30.65 8.52 13.12
CA LEU A 45 30.60 8.56 14.58
C LEU A 45 30.78 7.18 15.22
N SER A 46 30.20 6.13 14.64
CA SER A 46 30.26 4.75 15.14
C SER A 46 31.68 4.17 15.10
N LYS A 47 32.56 4.67 14.23
CA LYS A 47 33.99 4.32 14.21
C LYS A 47 34.72 4.76 15.48
N THR A 48 34.17 5.74 16.20
CA THR A 48 34.72 6.23 17.47
C THR A 48 34.16 5.47 18.68
N TRP A 49 33.10 4.68 18.48
CA TRP A 49 32.46 3.91 19.54
C TRP A 49 33.21 2.58 19.72
N TYR A 50 33.71 2.35 20.93
CA TYR A 50 34.36 1.11 21.32
C TYR A 50 33.48 0.34 22.31
N GLY A 51 33.34 -0.96 22.10
CA GLY A 51 32.60 -1.84 23.02
C GLY A 51 31.10 -1.87 22.82
N ASN A 52 30.34 -2.01 23.93
CA ASN A 52 28.93 -2.40 23.95
C ASN A 52 27.97 -1.44 23.20
N ASP A 53 28.36 -0.17 23.05
CA ASP A 53 27.57 0.85 22.37
C ASP A 53 27.55 0.65 20.85
N ALA A 54 28.66 0.20 20.26
CA ALA A 54 28.75 -0.13 18.84
C ALA A 54 27.87 -1.35 18.49
N ASP A 55 27.85 -2.35 19.37
CA ASP A 55 27.01 -3.54 19.18
C ASP A 55 25.53 -3.22 19.36
N THR A 56 25.17 -2.37 20.33
CA THR A 56 23.80 -1.90 20.52
C THR A 56 23.32 -1.11 19.31
N TYR A 57 24.16 -0.24 18.77
CA TYR A 57 23.84 0.52 17.56
C TYR A 57 23.58 -0.39 16.36
N ARG A 58 24.49 -1.33 16.08
CA ARG A 58 24.33 -2.29 14.98
C ARG A 58 23.03 -3.10 15.09
N GLN A 59 22.63 -3.48 16.31
CA GLN A 59 21.35 -4.15 16.54
C GLN A 59 20.15 -3.26 16.23
N LYS A 60 20.20 -1.98 16.64
CA LYS A 60 19.12 -1.02 16.34
C LYS A 60 19.04 -0.72 14.85
N GLN A 61 20.18 -0.55 14.20
CA GLN A 61 20.27 -0.33 12.76
C GLN A 61 19.64 -1.51 12.00
N ALA A 62 20.07 -2.74 12.28
CA ALA A 62 19.50 -3.93 11.64
C ALA A 62 17.98 -4.06 11.87
N ALA A 63 17.49 -3.69 13.06
CA ALA A 63 16.06 -3.70 13.36
C ALA A 63 15.29 -2.63 12.56
N TRP A 64 15.86 -1.43 12.37
CA TRP A 64 15.26 -0.38 11.56
C TRP A 64 15.25 -0.75 10.08
N ASP A 65 16.35 -1.27 9.55
CA ASP A 65 16.46 -1.73 8.16
C ASP A 65 15.43 -2.83 7.87
N GLY A 66 15.31 -3.81 8.77
CA GLY A 66 14.31 -4.86 8.66
C GLY A 66 12.87 -4.32 8.73
N ALA A 67 12.61 -3.32 9.57
CA ALA A 67 11.30 -2.69 9.65
C ALA A 67 10.93 -1.95 8.35
N VAL A 68 11.88 -1.25 7.73
CA VAL A 68 11.67 -0.59 6.42
C VAL A 68 11.36 -1.61 5.34
N GLN A 69 12.17 -2.67 5.23
CA GLN A 69 11.93 -3.72 4.24
C GLN A 69 10.56 -4.39 4.41
N ASN A 70 10.15 -4.61 5.66
CA ASN A 70 8.81 -5.13 5.94
C ASN A 70 7.71 -4.15 5.51
N MET A 71 7.88 -2.85 5.75
CA MET A 71 6.92 -1.83 5.29
C MET A 71 6.84 -1.79 3.76
N GLU A 72 7.96 -1.82 3.06
CA GLU A 72 8.00 -1.88 1.59
C GLU A 72 7.29 -3.12 1.04
N THR A 73 7.52 -4.28 1.65
CA THR A 73 6.89 -5.54 1.27
C THR A 73 5.37 -5.49 1.48
N LEU A 74 4.94 -5.01 2.66
CA LEU A 74 3.52 -4.90 3.01
C LEU A 74 2.79 -3.96 2.05
N LEU A 75 3.39 -2.82 1.72
CA LEU A 75 2.81 -1.86 0.79
C LEU A 75 2.73 -2.39 -0.63
N THR A 76 3.76 -3.08 -1.09
CA THR A 76 3.75 -3.72 -2.40
C THR A 76 2.64 -4.76 -2.48
N SER A 77 2.51 -5.61 -1.45
CA SER A 77 1.45 -6.62 -1.37
C SER A 77 0.05 -6.00 -1.33
N HIS A 78 -0.16 -4.95 -0.53
CA HIS A 78 -1.44 -4.24 -0.50
C HIS A 78 -1.74 -3.59 -1.86
N SER A 79 -0.79 -2.92 -2.49
CA SER A 79 -0.99 -2.32 -3.82
C SER A 79 -1.43 -3.36 -4.86
N GLN A 80 -0.82 -4.55 -4.84
CA GLN A 80 -1.21 -5.65 -5.72
C GLN A 80 -2.64 -6.12 -5.43
N LEU A 81 -2.98 -6.37 -4.16
CA LEU A 81 -4.32 -6.77 -3.75
C LEU A 81 -5.39 -5.74 -4.16
N LEU A 82 -5.11 -4.45 -3.98
CA LEU A 82 -6.04 -3.39 -4.37
C LEU A 82 -6.27 -3.35 -5.88
N ASN A 83 -5.22 -3.56 -6.67
CA ASN A 83 -5.33 -3.66 -8.12
C ASN A 83 -6.14 -4.89 -8.56
N GLU A 84 -5.93 -6.04 -7.92
CA GLU A 84 -6.69 -7.26 -8.18
C GLU A 84 -8.18 -7.07 -7.87
N ILE A 85 -8.51 -6.49 -6.71
CA ILE A 85 -9.89 -6.20 -6.30
C ILE A 85 -10.54 -5.23 -7.30
N SER A 86 -9.85 -4.16 -7.70
CA SER A 86 -10.35 -3.18 -8.67
C SER A 86 -10.65 -3.83 -10.03
N ASN A 87 -9.76 -4.68 -10.51
CA ASN A 87 -9.95 -5.40 -11.78
C ASN A 87 -11.11 -6.40 -11.70
N SER A 88 -11.20 -7.16 -10.61
CA SER A 88 -12.29 -8.11 -10.38
C SER A 88 -13.66 -7.42 -10.32
N TYR A 89 -13.74 -6.27 -9.63
CA TYR A 89 -14.97 -5.49 -9.54
C TYR A 89 -15.39 -4.93 -10.90
N LYS A 90 -14.47 -4.29 -11.64
CA LYS A 90 -14.75 -3.78 -13.00
C LYS A 90 -15.22 -4.88 -13.94
N TYR A 91 -14.62 -6.06 -13.85
CA TYR A 91 -15.04 -7.22 -14.64
C TYR A 91 -16.47 -7.64 -14.29
N SER A 92 -16.78 -7.76 -13.00
CA SER A 92 -18.11 -8.13 -12.52
C SER A 92 -19.17 -7.09 -12.90
N GLU A 93 -18.88 -5.80 -12.75
CA GLU A 93 -19.79 -4.72 -13.11
C GLU A 93 -20.08 -4.70 -14.62
N ASN A 94 -19.04 -4.85 -15.46
CA ASN A 94 -19.23 -4.94 -16.91
C ASN A 94 -20.07 -6.16 -17.31
N SER A 95 -19.83 -7.32 -16.68
CA SER A 95 -20.59 -8.53 -16.94
C SER A 95 -22.06 -8.39 -16.54
N LEU A 96 -22.33 -7.85 -15.36
CA LEU A 96 -23.69 -7.58 -14.88
C LEU A 96 -24.40 -6.56 -15.78
N SER A 97 -23.72 -5.45 -16.13
CA SER A 97 -24.26 -4.43 -17.04
C SER A 97 -24.64 -5.00 -18.41
N GLN A 98 -23.80 -5.89 -18.98
CA GLN A 98 -24.11 -6.59 -20.23
C GLN A 98 -25.37 -7.45 -20.11
N MET A 99 -25.49 -8.25 -19.04
CA MET A 99 -26.67 -9.08 -18.80
C MET A 99 -27.96 -8.24 -18.69
N TRP A 100 -27.91 -7.13 -17.97
CA TRP A 100 -29.06 -6.23 -17.85
C TRP A 100 -29.41 -5.56 -19.20
N SER A 101 -28.40 -5.22 -20.01
CA SER A 101 -28.63 -4.67 -21.35
C SER A 101 -29.37 -5.66 -22.27
N GLU A 102 -29.02 -6.94 -22.22
CA GLU A 102 -29.66 -8.00 -23.01
C GLU A 102 -31.12 -8.23 -22.59
N VAL A 103 -31.40 -8.20 -21.28
CA VAL A 103 -32.77 -8.31 -20.75
C VAL A 103 -33.65 -7.14 -21.16
N THR A 104 -33.07 -5.94 -21.34
CA THR A 104 -33.82 -4.72 -21.68
C THR A 104 -34.16 -4.63 -23.17
N ILE A 105 -33.35 -5.24 -24.05
CA ILE A 105 -33.56 -5.23 -25.51
C ILE A 105 -34.60 -6.28 -25.95
N GLY A 106 -34.88 -7.30 -25.12
CA GLY A 106 -35.79 -8.40 -25.42
C GLY A 106 -37.30 -8.15 -25.18
N ARG A 107 -37.79 -6.90 -25.17
CA ARG A 107 -39.22 -6.57 -25.00
C ARG A 107 -39.80 -5.80 -26.18
#